data_AF-A2GJT7-F1
#
_entry.id   AF-A2GJT7-F1
#
_cell.length_a   1.000
_cell.length_b   1.000
_cell.length_c   1.000
_cell.angle_alpha   90.00
_cell.angle_beta   90.00
_cell.angle_gamma   90.00
#
_symmetry.space_group_name_H-M   'P 1'
#
loop_
_entity.id
_entity.type
_entity.pdbx_description
1 polymer ?
#
loop_
_entity_poly.entity_id
_entity_poly.type
_entity_poly.pdbx_seq_one_letter_code
_entity_poly.pdbx_strand_id
1 'polypeptide(L)'
;MSDNKAAKSPDLIKIQSPDDEYKKKLNRIKSKICYYKKKSQCGGAENDKERKEIIEKLETYRSILKLSEAKIKEFNRINKLIGRDEFNKDEFLNSIQI
;
A
#
# COMPACT_ATOMS: atom_id res chain seq x y z
N MET A 1 -27.55 41.26 21.42
CA MET A 1 -26.18 40.73 21.67
C MET A 1 -26.38 39.49 22.54
N SER A 2 -26.06 38.26 22.17
CA SER A 2 -24.99 37.77 21.32
C SER A 2 -25.39 36.49 20.58
N ASP A 3 -25.00 36.40 19.31
CA ASP A 3 -25.05 35.19 18.51
C ASP A 3 -24.02 34.17 19.04
N ASN A 4 -24.49 33.14 19.74
CA ASN A 4 -23.67 31.96 20.01
C ASN A 4 -23.54 31.14 18.72
N LYS A 5 -22.59 31.53 17.86
CA LYS A 5 -22.08 30.66 16.81
C LYS A 5 -21.34 29.51 17.49
N ALA A 6 -22.04 28.40 17.68
CA ALA A 6 -21.40 27.11 17.83
C ALA A 6 -20.57 26.87 16.56
N ALA A 7 -19.27 27.15 16.63
CA ALA A 7 -18.33 26.80 15.59
C ALA A 7 -18.43 25.28 15.42
N LYS A 8 -19.10 24.85 14.35
CA LYS A 8 -19.04 23.46 13.89
C LYS A 8 -17.56 23.17 13.71
N SER A 9 -17.03 22.34 14.60
CA SER A 9 -15.71 21.75 14.46
C SER A 9 -15.64 21.24 13.03
N PRO A 10 -14.68 21.69 12.20
CA PRO A 10 -14.54 21.10 10.88
C PRO A 10 -14.33 19.62 11.12
N ASP A 11 -15.20 18.81 10.50
CA ASP A 11 -15.15 17.36 10.56
C ASP A 11 -13.69 16.96 10.44
N LEU A 12 -13.19 16.27 11.47
CA LEU A 12 -11.91 15.58 11.41
C LEU A 12 -12.03 14.62 10.23
N ILE A 13 -11.61 15.09 9.05
CA ILE A 13 -11.14 14.23 7.98
C ILE A 13 -10.09 13.41 8.69
N LYS A 14 -10.44 12.16 9.06
CA LYS A 14 -9.47 11.17 9.48
C LYS A 14 -8.58 11.02 8.25
N ILE A 15 -7.52 11.81 8.21
CA ILE A 15 -6.43 11.67 7.26
C ILE A 15 -5.92 10.26 7.55
N GLN A 16 -6.42 9.31 6.76
CA GLN A 16 -5.98 7.94 6.81
C GLN A 16 -4.50 8.03 6.51
N SER A 17 -3.66 7.75 7.51
CA SER A 17 -2.24 7.96 7.38
C SER A 17 -1.77 7.26 6.09
N PRO A 18 -0.96 7.91 5.25
CA PRO A 18 -0.44 7.31 4.01
C PRO A 18 0.34 5.99 4.22
N ASP A 19 0.60 5.67 5.48
CA ASP A 19 1.19 4.42 5.90
C ASP A 19 0.19 3.26 5.97
N ASP A 20 -1.11 3.51 6.15
CA ASP A 20 -2.11 2.45 6.36
C ASP A 20 -2.45 1.71 5.06
N GLU A 21 -2.66 2.43 3.95
CA GLU A 21 -2.96 1.85 2.63
C GLU A 21 -1.81 0.92 2.17
N TYR A 22 -0.58 1.45 2.22
CA TYR A 22 0.62 0.71 1.89
C TYR A 22 0.80 -0.54 2.76
N LYS A 23 0.71 -0.38 4.09
CA LYS A 23 0.83 -1.51 5.03
C LYS A 23 -0.25 -2.55 4.79
N LYS A 24 -1.50 -2.14 4.53
CA LYS A 24 -2.61 -3.05 4.17
C LYS A 24 -2.30 -3.84 2.90
N LYS A 25 -1.90 -3.18 1.80
CA LYS A 25 -1.56 -3.86 0.53
C LYS A 25 -0.39 -4.82 0.70
N LEU A 26 0.66 -4.40 1.41
CA LEU A 26 1.83 -5.24 1.69
C LEU A 26 1.46 -6.47 2.52
N ASN A 27 0.63 -6.30 3.54
CA ASN A 27 0.17 -7.41 4.39
C ASN A 27 -0.75 -8.36 3.61
N ARG A 28 -1.64 -7.86 2.75
CA ARG A 28 -2.48 -8.68 1.88
C ARG A 28 -1.64 -9.58 0.97
N ILE A 29 -0.58 -9.04 0.36
CA ILE A 29 0.34 -9.83 -0.48
C ILE A 29 1.10 -10.88 0.36
N LYS A 30 1.64 -10.49 1.53
CA LYS A 30 2.31 -11.44 2.44
C LYS A 30 1.39 -12.60 2.83
N SER A 31 0.14 -12.32 3.17
CA SER A 31 -0.86 -13.34 3.51
C SER A 31 -1.17 -14.25 2.33
N LYS A 32 -1.34 -13.71 1.12
CA LYS A 32 -1.53 -14.52 -0.10
C LYS A 32 -0.33 -15.44 -0.36
N ILE A 33 0.90 -14.92 -0.28
CA ILE A 33 2.13 -15.74 -0.44
C ILE A 33 2.16 -16.86 0.61
N CYS A 34 1.87 -16.55 1.88
CA CYS A 34 1.84 -17.53 2.95
C CYS A 34 0.79 -18.62 2.69
N TYR A 35 -0.41 -18.24 2.24
CA TYR A 35 -1.47 -19.18 1.86
C TYR A 35 -1.01 -20.14 0.76
N TYR A 36 -0.45 -19.63 -0.35
CA TYR A 36 0.02 -20.48 -1.44
C TYR A 36 1.21 -21.36 -1.03
N LYS A 37 2.12 -20.87 -0.18
CA LYS A 37 3.23 -21.68 0.37
C LYS A 37 2.71 -22.82 1.26
N LYS A 38 1.71 -22.56 2.11
CA LYS A 38 1.10 -23.58 2.98
C LYS A 38 0.23 -24.58 2.21
N LYS A 39 -0.48 -24.16 1.16
CA LYS A 39 -1.29 -25.04 0.30
C LYS A 39 -0.44 -26.18 -0.31
N SER A 40 0.85 -25.94 -0.52
CA SER A 40 1.82 -26.95 -0.95
C SER A 40 2.01 -28.13 0.02
N GLN A 41 1.76 -27.93 1.31
CA GLN A 41 1.99 -28.94 2.34
C GLN A 41 0.81 -29.92 2.49
N CYS A 42 -0.33 -29.64 1.84
CA CYS A 42 -1.56 -30.43 1.94
C CYS A 42 -1.75 -31.47 0.81
N GLY A 43 -0.70 -31.88 0.11
CA GLY A 43 -0.70 -33.08 -0.75
C GLY A 43 -1.40 -33.00 -2.11
N GLY A 44 -1.88 -31.82 -2.54
CA GLY A 44 -2.47 -31.64 -3.88
C GLY A 44 -1.40 -31.47 -4.96
N ALA A 45 -1.01 -32.56 -5.63
CA ALA A 45 0.01 -32.57 -6.69
C ALA A 45 -0.37 -31.80 -7.98
N GLU A 46 -1.64 -31.46 -8.17
CA GLU A 46 -2.13 -31.14 -9.52
C GLU A 46 -1.75 -29.76 -10.07
N ASN A 47 -1.29 -28.76 -9.30
CA ASN A 47 -0.98 -27.41 -9.84
C ASN A 47 0.33 -26.78 -9.30
N ASP A 48 1.39 -27.58 -9.11
CA ASP A 48 2.67 -27.10 -8.57
C ASP A 48 3.33 -25.98 -9.40
N LYS A 49 3.20 -26.02 -10.73
CA LYS A 49 3.72 -24.99 -11.64
C LYS A 49 2.93 -23.67 -11.53
N GLU A 50 1.62 -23.74 -11.64
CA GLU A 50 0.74 -22.57 -11.53
C GLU A 50 0.88 -21.90 -10.15
N ARG A 51 1.00 -22.70 -9.08
CA ARG A 51 1.25 -22.20 -7.73
C ARG A 51 2.58 -21.45 -7.63
N LYS A 52 3.66 -21.99 -8.21
CA LYS A 52 4.97 -21.31 -8.25
C LYS A 52 4.89 -19.99 -8.98
N GLU A 53 4.27 -19.96 -10.16
CA GLU A 53 4.06 -18.74 -10.94
C GLU A 53 3.24 -17.69 -10.18
N ILE A 54 2.20 -18.10 -9.44
CA ILE A 54 1.42 -17.19 -8.59
C ILE A 54 2.30 -16.61 -7.45
N ILE A 55 3.10 -17.44 -6.80
CA ILE A 55 4.01 -16.99 -5.73
C ILE A 55 5.03 -16.00 -6.29
N GLU A 56 5.65 -16.29 -7.43
CA GLU A 56 6.63 -15.40 -8.08
C GLU A 56 6.02 -14.07 -8.48
N LYS A 57 4.81 -14.07 -9.06
CA LYS A 57 4.07 -12.82 -9.36
C LYS A 57 3.83 -12.01 -8.10
N LEU A 58 3.35 -12.64 -7.02
CA LEU A 58 3.10 -11.96 -5.75
C LEU A 58 4.39 -11.42 -5.10
N GLU A 59 5.50 -12.15 -5.16
CA GLU A 59 6.82 -11.69 -4.68
C GLU A 59 7.37 -10.53 -5.53
N THR A 60 7.10 -10.55 -6.84
CA THR A 60 7.42 -9.44 -7.75
C THR A 60 6.61 -8.19 -7.38
N TYR A 61 5.28 -8.30 -7.23
CA TYR A 61 4.43 -7.19 -6.79
C TYR A 61 4.86 -6.62 -5.43
N ARG A 62 5.23 -7.50 -4.48
CA ARG A 62 5.76 -7.10 -3.18
C ARG A 62 7.04 -6.26 -3.33
N SER A 63 7.92 -6.64 -4.23
CA SER A 63 9.19 -5.95 -4.48
C SER A 63 8.97 -4.60 -5.15
N ILE A 64 8.07 -4.53 -6.14
CA ILE A 64 7.67 -3.27 -6.79
C ILE A 64 7.12 -2.29 -5.75
N LEU A 65 6.18 -2.70 -4.90
CA LEU A 65 5.61 -1.82 -3.88
C LEU A 65 6.67 -1.23 -2.94
N LYS A 66 7.63 -2.04 -2.50
CA LYS A 66 8.74 -1.58 -1.66
C LYS A 66 9.65 -0.59 -2.37
N LEU A 67 10.00 -0.88 -3.63
CA LEU A 67 10.83 0.01 -4.44
C LEU A 67 10.12 1.33 -4.72
N SER A 68 8.82 1.29 -5.04
CA SER A 68 7.99 2.48 -5.22
C SER A 68 7.94 3.33 -3.95
N GLU A 69 7.77 2.72 -2.77
CA GLU A 69 7.79 3.47 -1.50
C GLU A 69 9.13 4.19 -1.28
N ALA A 70 10.25 3.50 -1.52
CA ALA A 70 11.58 4.09 -1.37
C ALA A 70 11.80 5.26 -2.35
N LYS A 71 11.41 5.08 -3.63
CA LYS A 71 11.53 6.11 -4.66
C LYS A 71 10.64 7.32 -4.39
N ILE A 72 9.40 7.12 -3.91
CA ILE A 72 8.50 8.23 -3.56
C ILE A 72 9.07 9.03 -2.37
N LYS A 73 9.62 8.35 -1.36
CA LYS A 73 10.27 9.03 -0.22
C LYS A 73 11.45 9.88 -0.67
N GLU A 74 12.27 9.37 -1.58
CA GLU A 74 13.39 10.11 -2.15
C GLU A 74 12.94 11.29 -3.01
N PHE A 75 11.91 11.09 -3.84
CA PHE A 75 11.31 12.14 -4.66
C PHE A 75 10.73 13.28 -3.80
N ASN A 76 10.00 12.96 -2.73
CA ASN A 76 9.46 13.97 -1.80
C ASN A 76 10.56 14.70 -1.05
N ARG A 77 11.65 14.01 -0.71
CA ARG A 77 12.83 14.65 -0.12
C ARG A 77 13.45 15.68 -1.08
N ILE A 78 13.53 15.36 -2.38
CA ILE A 78 14.01 16.29 -3.41
C ILE A 78 13.05 17.47 -3.56
N ASN A 79 11.74 17.22 -3.69
CA ASN A 79 10.73 18.28 -3.82
C ASN A 79 10.80 19.28 -2.67
N LYS A 80 10.97 18.79 -1.44
CA LYS A 80 11.16 19.64 -0.26
C LYS A 80 12.39 20.53 -0.34
N LEU A 81 13.50 20.05 -0.94
CA LEU A 81 14.72 20.85 -1.12
C LEU A 81 14.55 21.96 -2.16
N ILE A 82 13.72 21.72 -3.18
CA ILE A 82 13.48 22.69 -4.29
C ILE A 82 12.21 23.52 -4.09
N GLY A 83 11.56 23.44 -2.91
CA GLY A 83 10.35 24.19 -2.59
C GLY A 83 9.11 23.79 -3.38
N ARG A 84 9.02 22.53 -3.84
CA ARG A 84 7.86 21.97 -4.55
C ARG A 84 6.99 21.12 -3.63
N ASP A 85 5.74 20.95 -4.04
CA ASP A 85 4.77 20.10 -3.34
C ASP A 85 5.21 18.63 -3.28
N GLU A 86 4.83 17.95 -2.20
CA GLU A 86 5.06 16.52 -2.04
C GLU A 86 4.17 15.71 -2.99
N PHE A 87 4.73 14.63 -3.55
CA PHE A 87 3.95 13.67 -4.31
C PHE A 87 2.96 12.94 -3.41
N ASN A 88 1.71 12.86 -3.87
CA ASN A 88 0.64 12.17 -3.16
C ASN A 88 0.79 10.64 -3.29
N LYS A 89 1.42 10.04 -2.27
CA LYS A 89 1.66 8.60 -2.17
C LYS A 89 0.36 7.79 -2.22
N ASP A 90 -0.73 8.28 -1.62
CA ASP A 90 -1.97 7.50 -1.48
C ASP A 90 -2.74 7.42 -2.78
N GLU A 91 -2.80 8.52 -3.53
CA GLU A 91 -3.39 8.52 -4.87
C GLU A 91 -2.66 7.55 -5.79
N PHE A 92 -1.32 7.57 -5.77
CA PHE A 92 -0.51 6.60 -6.52
C PHE A 92 -0.77 5.17 -6.07
N LEU A 93 -0.76 4.90 -4.76
CA LEU A 93 -1.03 3.56 -4.26
C LEU A 93 -2.41 3.09 -4.67
N ASN A 94 -3.43 3.95 -4.59
CA ASN A 94 -4.81 3.65 -4.98
C ASN A 94 -4.99 3.39 -6.48
N SER A 95 -4.14 3.97 -7.33
CA SER A 95 -4.11 3.66 -8.76
C SER A 95 -3.63 2.22 -9.06
N ILE A 96 -2.89 1.59 -8.15
CA ILE A 96 -2.40 0.22 -8.32
C ILE A 96 -3.47 -0.79 -7.91
N GLN A 97 -4.09 -1.45 -8.89
CA GLN A 97 -4.97 -2.61 -8.71
C GLN A 97 -4.17 -3.89 -8.44
N ILE A 98 -4.59 -4.70 -7.43
CA ILE A 98 -3.94 -5.95 -6.95
C ILE A 98 -4.99 -7.01 -6.64
#